data_AF-G1VMT4-F1
#
_entry.id   AF-G1VMT4-F1
#
_cell.length_a   1.000
_cell.length_b   1.000
_cell.length_c   1.000
_cell.angle_alpha   90.00
_cell.angle_beta   90.00
_cell.angle_gamma   90.00
#
_symmetry.space_group_name_H-M   'P 1'
#
loop_
_entity.id
_entity.type
_entity.pdbx_description
1 polymer ?
#
loop_
_entity_poly.entity_id
_entity_poly.type
_entity_poly.pdbx_seq_one_letter_code
_entity_poly.pdbx_strand_id
1 'polypeptide(L)'
;MIQKESLTDIGRESILMHGNDYAYILLNVSLNANISNFTISFPNVSIIFNAYTIMPHGSVTLVIFEYGTLLHSFLFGQTTKPKRVGDIANTCKCIFTSRFFPLYRYTTIGFKK
;
A
#
# COMPACT_ATOMS: atom_id res chain seq x y z
N MET A 1 -4.16 5.04 -13.76
CA MET A 1 -3.83 5.18 -12.32
C MET A 1 -3.12 6.52 -12.10
N ILE A 2 -2.93 6.97 -10.85
CA ILE A 2 -2.25 8.24 -10.51
C ILE A 2 -0.84 8.26 -11.12
N GLN A 3 -0.42 9.41 -11.67
CA GLN A 3 0.91 9.59 -12.24
C GLN A 3 1.88 10.11 -11.16
N LYS A 4 3.19 9.92 -11.36
CA LYS A 4 4.21 10.28 -10.37
C LYS A 4 4.20 11.78 -10.10
N GLU A 5 3.99 12.55 -11.15
CA GLU A 5 3.90 14.00 -11.16
C GLU A 5 2.72 14.46 -10.29
N SER A 6 1.63 13.70 -10.25
CA SER A 6 0.46 14.01 -9.43
C SER A 6 0.71 13.95 -7.92
N LEU A 7 1.86 13.41 -7.47
CA LEU A 7 2.24 13.48 -6.05
C LEU A 7 2.41 14.92 -5.57
N THR A 8 2.77 15.87 -6.46
CA THR A 8 2.93 17.28 -6.09
C THR A 8 1.60 18.00 -5.86
N ASP A 9 0.50 17.42 -6.36
CA ASP A 9 -0.85 18.01 -6.28
C ASP A 9 -1.57 17.64 -4.99
N ILE A 10 -0.98 16.75 -4.17
CA ILE A 10 -1.55 16.35 -2.89
C ILE A 10 -1.38 17.49 -1.87
N GLY A 11 -2.48 17.91 -1.25
CA GLY A 11 -2.49 18.98 -0.25
C GLY A 11 -1.51 18.71 0.90
N ARG A 12 -0.68 19.70 1.24
CA ARG A 12 0.41 19.54 2.23
C ARG A 12 -0.11 19.15 3.62
N GLU A 13 -1.27 19.63 4.02
CA GLU A 13 -1.91 19.24 5.29
C GLU A 13 -2.25 17.73 5.37
N SER A 14 -2.30 17.03 4.24
CA SER A 14 -2.59 15.60 4.17
C SER A 14 -1.34 14.73 4.02
N ILE A 15 -0.15 15.30 3.92
CA ILE A 15 1.09 14.55 3.70
C ILE A 15 1.82 14.37 5.04
N LEU A 16 2.01 13.12 5.46
CA LEU A 16 2.85 12.79 6.60
C LEU A 16 4.35 12.80 6.23
N MET A 17 4.67 12.27 5.05
CA MET A 17 6.04 12.24 4.52
C MET A 17 5.99 12.12 3.00
N HIS A 18 6.91 12.78 2.30
CA HIS A 18 6.98 12.73 0.85
C HIS A 18 8.43 12.61 0.39
N GLY A 19 8.65 11.72 -0.58
CA GLY A 19 9.89 11.60 -1.34
C GLY A 19 9.60 11.68 -2.83
N ASN A 20 10.64 11.65 -3.67
CA ASN A 20 10.47 11.78 -5.12
C ASN A 20 9.58 10.69 -5.73
N ASP A 21 9.56 9.49 -5.13
CA ASP A 21 8.89 8.30 -5.65
C ASP A 21 7.78 7.78 -4.73
N TYR A 22 7.47 8.48 -3.65
CA TYR A 22 6.42 8.04 -2.74
C TYR A 22 5.83 9.19 -1.91
N ALA A 23 4.57 9.02 -1.50
CA ALA A 23 3.92 9.89 -0.54
C ALA A 23 3.18 9.05 0.51
N TYR A 24 3.45 9.34 1.77
CA TYR A 24 2.67 8.90 2.92
C TYR A 24 1.59 9.94 3.20
N ILE A 25 0.35 9.51 3.09
CA ILE A 25 -0.82 10.37 3.18
C ILE A 25 -1.56 10.04 4.48
N LEU A 26 -1.80 11.10 5.26
CA LEU A 26 -2.60 11.06 6.47
C LEU A 26 -4.07 10.88 6.09
N LEU A 27 -4.78 10.09 6.88
CA LEU A 27 -6.20 9.89 6.68
C LEU A 27 -7.02 11.02 7.30
N ASN A 28 -8.20 11.24 6.74
CA ASN A 28 -9.25 11.98 7.44
C ASN A 28 -9.49 11.34 8.82
N VAL A 29 -9.70 12.18 9.84
CA VAL A 29 -9.88 11.80 11.25
C VAL A 29 -10.87 10.64 11.42
N SER A 30 -11.92 10.57 10.60
CA SER A 30 -12.93 9.50 10.64
C SER A 30 -12.41 8.09 10.33
N LEU A 31 -11.31 7.95 9.59
CA LEU A 31 -10.72 6.65 9.21
C LEU A 31 -9.54 6.25 10.09
N ASN A 32 -9.03 7.18 10.90
CA ASN A 32 -7.81 7.02 11.70
C ASN A 32 -7.95 5.96 12.81
N ALA A 33 -9.18 5.59 13.16
CA ALA A 33 -9.45 4.53 14.13
C ALA A 33 -9.04 3.13 13.63
N ASN A 34 -9.03 2.90 12.31
CA ASN A 34 -8.82 1.56 11.73
C ASN A 34 -7.68 1.50 10.72
N ILE A 35 -7.36 2.63 10.08
CA ILE A 35 -6.34 2.75 9.04
C ILE A 35 -5.28 3.71 9.56
N SER A 36 -4.01 3.34 9.49
CA SER A 36 -2.93 4.20 9.99
C SER A 36 -2.51 5.26 8.97
N ASN A 37 -2.35 4.84 7.72
CA ASN A 37 -1.88 5.69 6.64
C ASN A 37 -2.14 5.02 5.29
N PHE A 38 -2.20 5.86 4.25
CA PHE A 38 -2.02 5.41 2.88
C PHE A 38 -0.61 5.73 2.40
N THR A 39 -0.10 4.91 1.51
CA THR A 39 1.15 5.19 0.79
C THR A 39 0.91 5.00 -0.69
N ILE A 40 1.24 6.01 -1.47
CA ILE A 40 1.37 5.90 -2.92
C ILE A 40 2.86 5.77 -3.21
N SER A 41 3.27 4.77 -3.98
CA SER A 41 4.67 4.60 -4.36
C SER A 41 4.82 4.25 -5.85
N PHE A 42 5.93 4.72 -6.41
CA PHE A 42 6.39 4.50 -7.78
C PHE A 42 7.67 3.66 -7.67
N PRO A 43 7.52 2.33 -7.55
CA PRO A 43 8.62 1.45 -7.21
C PRO A 43 9.68 1.42 -8.31
N ASN A 44 10.93 1.34 -7.88
CA ASN A 44 12.06 1.01 -8.73
C ASN A 44 13.09 0.24 -7.91
N VAL A 45 14.05 -0.40 -8.58
CA VAL A 45 15.01 -1.32 -7.94
C VAL A 45 15.87 -0.63 -6.87
N SER A 46 16.05 0.69 -6.93
CA SER A 46 16.78 1.45 -5.90
C SER A 46 16.00 1.64 -4.61
N ILE A 47 14.66 1.51 -4.65
CA ILE A 47 13.76 1.69 -3.50
C ILE A 47 13.33 0.32 -2.95
N ILE A 48 12.96 -0.59 -3.84
CA ILE A 48 12.52 -1.95 -3.48
C ILE A 48 13.44 -2.93 -4.19
N PHE A 49 14.26 -3.66 -3.44
CA PHE A 49 15.09 -4.72 -4.02
C PHE A 49 14.22 -5.83 -4.63
N ASN A 50 14.65 -6.44 -5.75
CA ASN A 50 13.91 -7.53 -6.39
C ASN A 50 13.69 -8.76 -5.48
N ALA A 51 14.55 -8.95 -4.48
CA ALA A 51 14.44 -10.02 -3.49
C ALA A 51 13.53 -9.64 -2.29
N TYR A 52 12.95 -8.44 -2.29
CA TYR A 52 12.12 -7.96 -1.20
C TYR A 52 10.94 -8.91 -0.97
N THR A 53 10.82 -9.33 0.29
CA THR A 53 9.86 -10.31 0.76
C THR A 53 9.05 -9.70 1.88
N ILE A 54 7.73 -9.69 1.72
CA ILE A 54 6.83 -9.31 2.80
C ILE A 54 6.73 -10.51 3.74
N MET A 55 7.06 -10.27 5.01
CA MET A 55 6.91 -11.22 6.10
C MET A 55 5.53 -11.06 6.77
N PRO A 56 4.94 -12.13 7.33
CA PRO A 56 3.81 -12.00 8.22
C PRO A 56 4.12 -11.03 9.36
N HIS A 57 3.16 -10.16 9.67
CA HIS A 57 3.35 -9.07 10.64
C HIS A 57 2.02 -8.75 11.34
N GLY A 58 2.10 -8.04 12.48
CA GLY A 58 0.99 -7.80 13.40
C GLY A 58 -0.18 -6.98 12.82
N SER A 59 0.04 -6.24 11.75
CA SER A 59 -0.99 -5.45 11.05
C SER A 59 -1.43 -6.13 9.75
N VAL A 60 -2.56 -5.69 9.22
CA VAL A 60 -3.00 -6.06 7.87
C VAL A 60 -2.53 -4.98 6.90
N THR A 61 -1.94 -5.38 5.78
CA THR A 61 -1.55 -4.47 4.70
C THR A 61 -2.30 -4.84 3.42
N LEU A 62 -3.16 -3.94 2.94
CA LEU A 62 -3.74 -4.03 1.60
C LEU A 62 -2.79 -3.36 0.62
N VAL A 63 -2.47 -4.06 -0.46
CA VAL A 63 -1.64 -3.56 -1.56
C VAL A 63 -2.50 -3.61 -2.81
N ILE A 64 -2.67 -2.48 -3.48
CA ILE A 64 -3.38 -2.36 -4.76
C ILE A 64 -2.36 -1.89 -5.79
N PHE A 65 -2.31 -2.53 -6.94
CA PHE A 65 -1.33 -2.21 -7.97
C PHE A 65 -1.88 -2.53 -9.36
N GLU A 66 -1.32 -1.86 -10.36
CA GLU A 66 -1.62 -2.12 -11.77
C GLU A 66 -0.54 -3.06 -12.32
N TYR A 67 -1.00 -4.10 -13.03
CA TYR A 67 -0.12 -4.99 -13.77
C TYR A 67 -0.74 -5.27 -15.14
N GLY A 68 -0.06 -4.84 -16.19
CA GLY A 68 -0.64 -4.80 -17.53
C GLY A 68 -1.79 -3.79 -17.59
N THR A 69 -2.99 -4.26 -17.98
CA THR A 69 -4.22 -3.45 -18.06
C THR A 69 -5.18 -3.70 -16.90
N LEU A 70 -4.79 -4.52 -15.93
CA LEU A 70 -5.63 -4.98 -14.84
C LEU A 70 -5.21 -4.38 -13.50
N LEU A 71 -6.20 -4.13 -12.67
CA LEU A 71 -6.01 -3.75 -11.27
C LEU A 71 -5.99 -5.02 -10.42
N HIS A 72 -4.95 -5.18 -9.62
CA HIS A 72 -4.76 -6.29 -8.72
C HIS A 72 -4.70 -5.83 -7.28
N SER A 73 -5.00 -6.74 -6.36
CA SER A 73 -4.85 -6.50 -4.93
C SER A 73 -4.27 -7.70 -4.20
N PHE A 74 -3.38 -7.44 -3.25
CA PHE A 74 -2.92 -8.41 -2.26
C PHE A 74 -3.30 -7.96 -0.85
N LEU A 75 -3.62 -8.92 0.00
CA LEU A 75 -3.84 -8.70 1.42
C LEU A 75 -2.80 -9.50 2.20
N PHE A 76 -1.96 -8.79 2.96
CA PHE A 76 -0.94 -9.37 3.83
C PHE A 76 -1.33 -9.18 5.29
N GLY A 77 -0.99 -10.13 6.16
CA GLY A 77 -1.32 -10.04 7.57
C GLY A 77 -0.63 -11.13 8.40
N GLN A 78 -1.10 -11.33 9.63
CA GLN A 78 -0.46 -12.25 10.59
C GLN A 78 -0.38 -13.70 10.09
N THR A 79 -1.41 -14.16 9.37
CA THR A 79 -1.51 -15.55 8.90
C THR A 79 -1.00 -15.75 7.48
N THR A 80 -0.51 -14.71 6.81
CA THR A 80 0.01 -14.84 5.44
C THR A 80 1.41 -15.45 5.42
N LYS A 81 1.67 -16.36 4.48
CA LYS A 81 3.02 -16.88 4.27
C LYS A 81 3.95 -15.77 3.76
N PRO A 82 5.26 -15.81 4.06
CA PRO A 82 6.24 -14.96 3.42
C PRO A 82 6.08 -14.99 1.90
N LYS A 83 6.04 -13.81 1.28
CA LYS A 83 5.89 -13.69 -0.17
C LYS A 83 6.92 -12.72 -0.73
N ARG A 84 7.75 -13.21 -1.64
CA ARG A 84 8.61 -12.36 -2.46
C ARG A 84 7.72 -11.55 -3.39
N VAL A 85 7.88 -10.22 -3.34
CA VAL A 85 7.06 -9.28 -4.12
C VAL A 85 7.90 -8.21 -4.80
N GLY A 86 9.19 -8.07 -4.47
CA GLY A 86 10.01 -6.98 -5.00
C GLY A 86 10.17 -6.99 -6.52
N ASP A 87 10.29 -8.20 -7.09
CA ASP A 87 10.34 -8.41 -8.53
C ASP A 87 9.07 -7.97 -9.24
N ILE A 88 7.89 -8.35 -8.73
CA ILE A 88 6.61 -7.90 -9.27
C ILE A 88 6.44 -6.39 -9.03
N ALA A 89 6.76 -5.90 -7.84
CA ALA A 89 6.58 -4.51 -7.47
C ALA A 89 7.33 -3.58 -8.45
N ASN A 90 8.57 -3.91 -8.82
CA ASN A 90 9.35 -3.11 -9.76
C ASN A 90 8.85 -3.15 -11.21
N THR A 91 7.89 -4.01 -11.54
CA THR A 91 7.20 -3.97 -12.84
C THR A 91 5.94 -3.09 -12.82
N CYS A 92 5.47 -2.72 -11.63
CA CYS A 92 4.28 -1.90 -11.46
C CYS A 92 4.61 -0.42 -11.67
N LYS A 93 3.76 0.29 -12.41
CA LYS A 93 3.90 1.75 -12.59
C LYS A 93 3.63 2.51 -11.30
N CYS A 94 2.70 2.00 -10.48
CA CYS A 94 2.33 2.60 -9.20
C CYS A 94 1.77 1.51 -8.29
N ILE A 95 2.00 1.67 -6.99
CA ILE A 95 1.48 0.81 -5.93
C ILE A 95 0.83 1.69 -4.88
N PHE A 96 -0.37 1.31 -4.49
CA PHE A 96 -1.07 1.88 -3.35
C PHE A 96 -1.03 0.89 -2.20
N THR A 97 -0.63 1.34 -1.02
CA THR A 97 -0.67 0.51 0.19
C THR A 97 -1.46 1.19 1.29
N SER A 98 -2.19 0.38 2.04
CA SER A 98 -2.93 0.79 3.22
C SER A 98 -2.63 -0.17 4.35
N ARG A 99 -2.25 0.37 5.50
CA ARG A 99 -2.01 -0.43 6.71
C ARG A 99 -3.17 -0.26 7.68
N PHE A 100 -3.68 -1.39 8.14
CA PHE A 100 -4.78 -1.50 9.09
C PHE A 100 -4.29 -2.22 10.32
N PHE A 101 -4.57 -1.67 11.50
CA PHE A 101 -4.43 -2.43 12.72
C PHE A 101 -5.75 -3.13 12.96
N PRO A 102 -5.78 -4.47 13.01
CA PRO A 102 -6.95 -5.14 13.52
C PRO A 102 -7.06 -4.73 15.00
N LEU A 103 -7.85 -3.69 15.28
CA LEU A 103 -8.60 -3.67 16.53
C LEU A 103 -9.31 -5.02 16.60
N TYR A 104 -9.43 -5.63 17.77
CA TYR A 104 -10.04 -6.95 18.03
C TYR A 104 -11.53 -7.07 17.62
N ARG A 105 -11.96 -6.42 16.55
CA ARG A 105 -13.26 -6.50 15.91
C ARG A 105 -13.07 -7.09 14.52
N TYR A 106 -13.30 -8.40 14.45
CA TYR A 106 -13.53 -9.19 13.25
C TYR A 106 -14.35 -8.39 12.22
N THR A 107 -13.67 -7.71 11.29
CA THR A 107 -14.34 -7.11 10.13
C THR A 107 -13.92 -7.93 8.93
N THR A 108 -14.66 -9.02 8.74
CA THR A 108 -14.57 -9.85 7.54
C THR A 108 -15.02 -8.99 6.36
N ILE A 109 -14.08 -8.44 5.58
CA ILE A 109 -14.41 -7.88 4.27
C ILE A 109 -14.53 -9.07 3.31
N GLY A 110 -15.72 -9.65 3.24
CA GLY A 110 -16.08 -10.65 2.24
C GLY A 110 -16.72 -9.97 1.04
N PHE A 111 -16.14 -10.12 -0.15
CA PHE A 111 -16.84 -9.80 -1.39
C PHE A 111 -17.92 -10.87 -1.61
N LYS A 112 -19.18 -10.44 -1.61
CA LYS A 112 -20.32 -11.31 -1.93
C LYS A 112 -20.25 -11.62 -3.44
N LYS A 113 -20.24 -12.90 -3.77
CA LYS A 113 -20.38 -13.41 -5.16
C LYS A 113 -21.72 -13.01 -5.76
#